data_AF-A0AAU2FAJ3-F1
#
_entry.id   AF-A0AAU2FAJ3-F1
#
_cell.length_a   1.000
_cell.length_b   1.000
_cell.length_c   1.000
_cell.angle_alpha   90.00
_cell.angle_beta   90.00
_cell.angle_gamma   90.00
#
_symmetry.space_group_name_H-M   'P 1'
#
loop_
_entity.id
_entity.type
_entity.pdbx_description
1 polymer ?
#
loop_
_entity_poly.entity_id
_entity_poly.type
_entity_poly.pdbx_seq_one_letter_code
_entity_poly.pdbx_strand_id
1 'polypeptide(L)'
;MCAAPDFGLPEFACDRRDPGRACASHGGGSKQAFFDGTASCMAVHPSDLAVASAALEAVALVAGPSGIRQDPMGSFHRLPAEIPRQETTPASTGGTRTT
;
A
#
# COMPACT_ATOMS: atom_id res chain seq x y z
N MET A 1 0.35 -4.84 4.49
CA MET A 1 -0.35 -5.59 5.58
C MET A 1 0.24 -5.15 6.90
N CYS A 2 -0.55 -4.85 7.93
CA CYS A 2 0.00 -4.55 9.27
C CYS A 2 0.72 -5.82 9.77
N ALA A 3 2.05 -5.80 9.82
CA ALA A 3 2.86 -7.01 9.80
C ALA A 3 3.19 -7.58 11.19
N ALA A 4 2.79 -6.91 12.28
CA ALA A 4 2.83 -7.54 13.59
C ALA A 4 1.63 -8.49 13.74
N PRO A 5 1.84 -9.68 14.33
CA PRO A 5 0.79 -10.70 14.47
C PRO A 5 -0.47 -10.19 15.18
N ASP A 6 -0.34 -9.16 16.01
CA ASP A 6 -1.46 -8.61 16.76
C ASP A 6 -2.18 -7.47 16.00
N PHE A 7 -1.45 -6.53 15.39
CA PHE A 7 -2.06 -5.33 14.76
C PHE A 7 -2.94 -5.61 13.52
N GLY A 8 -2.95 -6.85 13.02
CA GLY A 8 -3.83 -7.31 11.95
C GLY A 8 -5.23 -7.72 12.41
N LEU A 9 -5.48 -7.80 13.72
CA LEU A 9 -6.76 -8.28 14.25
C LEU A 9 -7.77 -7.13 14.43
N PRO A 10 -9.10 -7.40 14.40
CA PRO A 10 -10.15 -6.37 14.44
C PRO A 10 -10.17 -5.51 15.70
N GLU A 11 -9.68 -6.03 16.82
CA GLU A 11 -9.64 -5.36 18.13
C GLU A 11 -8.64 -4.20 18.16
N PHE A 12 -7.62 -4.21 17.29
CA PHE A 12 -6.63 -3.14 17.22
C PHE A 12 -7.08 -2.01 16.30
N ALA A 13 -6.89 -0.77 16.76
CA ALA A 13 -7.15 0.42 15.95
C ALA A 13 -6.26 0.44 14.70
N CYS A 14 -6.85 0.72 13.53
CA CYS A 14 -6.14 0.71 12.26
C CYS A 14 -6.81 1.66 11.27
N ASP A 15 -6.18 2.82 11.02
CA ASP A 15 -6.69 3.85 10.09
C ASP A 15 -6.93 3.30 8.67
N ARG A 16 -6.02 2.45 8.20
CA ARG A 16 -6.13 1.76 6.91
C ARG A 16 -7.42 0.94 6.80
N ARG A 17 -7.82 0.29 7.90
CA ARG A 17 -9.05 -0.52 7.96
C ARG A 17 -10.27 0.36 8.14
N ASP A 18 -10.20 1.33 9.03
CA ASP A 18 -11.32 2.17 9.45
C ASP A 18 -10.85 3.65 9.56
N PRO A 19 -11.07 4.46 8.51
CA PRO A 19 -10.58 5.83 8.41
C PRO A 19 -10.96 6.69 9.61
N GLY A 20 -9.99 7.45 10.11
CA GLY A 20 -10.10 8.27 11.30
C GLY A 20 -9.72 7.53 12.59
N ARG A 21 -9.46 6.22 12.56
CA ARG A 21 -8.91 5.50 13.72
C ARG A 21 -7.40 5.64 13.78
N ALA A 22 -6.84 5.68 14.99
CA ALA A 22 -5.38 5.68 15.16
C ALA A 22 -4.73 4.40 14.62
N CYS A 23 -3.43 4.46 14.27
CA CYS A 23 -2.66 3.26 13.98
C CYS A 23 -2.11 2.67 15.29
N ALA A 24 -2.59 1.47 15.66
CA ALA A 24 -2.14 0.76 16.87
C ALA A 24 -0.65 0.37 16.86
N SER A 25 0.02 0.45 15.70
CA SER A 25 1.46 0.22 15.61
C SER A 25 2.28 1.38 16.20
N HIS A 26 1.69 2.55 16.47
CA HIS A 26 2.35 3.59 17.23
C HIS A 26 2.42 3.18 18.70
N GLY A 27 3.63 2.98 19.21
CA GLY A 27 3.86 2.53 20.59
C GLY A 27 4.84 1.37 20.73
N GLY A 28 5.29 0.79 19.62
CA GLY A 28 6.36 -0.21 19.60
C GLY A 28 5.91 -1.58 19.10
N GLY A 29 6.79 -2.23 18.34
CA GLY A 29 6.60 -3.54 17.71
C GLY A 29 7.73 -3.82 16.72
N SER A 30 7.98 -5.10 16.39
CA SER A 30 9.18 -5.53 15.63
C SER A 30 9.02 -5.57 14.10
N LYS A 31 7.96 -4.97 13.54
CA LYS A 31 7.60 -5.09 12.11
C LYS A 31 6.94 -3.82 11.54
N GLN A 32 7.52 -2.67 11.82
CA GLN A 32 7.02 -1.36 11.36
C GLN A 32 7.92 -0.77 10.27
N ALA A 33 7.34 0.07 9.41
CA ALA A 33 8.08 0.79 8.40
C ALA A 33 9.07 1.76 9.05
N PHE A 34 10.34 1.69 8.65
CA PHE A 34 11.36 2.66 9.05
C PHE A 34 11.37 3.87 8.10
N PHE A 35 11.14 3.63 6.81
CA PHE A 35 11.01 4.67 5.79
C PHE A 35 9.54 4.89 5.42
N ASP A 36 9.19 6.15 5.14
CA ASP A 36 7.90 6.58 4.60
C ASP A 36 6.63 6.13 5.35
N GLY A 37 6.79 5.72 6.62
CA GLY A 37 5.69 5.54 7.55
C GLY A 37 5.11 6.89 8.00
N THR A 38 3.82 6.91 8.27
CA THR A 38 3.09 8.11 8.71
C THR A 38 2.45 7.88 10.08
N ALA A 39 1.94 8.96 10.70
CA ALA A 39 1.09 8.86 11.89
C ALA A 39 -0.21 8.07 11.65
N SER A 40 -0.63 7.94 10.39
CA SER A 40 -1.82 7.19 9.98
C SER A 40 -1.52 5.71 9.71
N CYS A 41 -0.30 5.35 9.29
CA CYS A 41 0.04 3.97 8.98
C CYS A 41 1.55 3.71 8.97
N MET A 42 1.98 2.68 9.71
CA MET A 42 3.35 2.19 9.77
C MET A 42 3.51 0.79 9.15
N ALA A 43 2.54 0.34 8.34
CA ALA A 43 2.54 -1.00 7.76
C ALA A 43 3.62 -1.16 6.68
N VAL A 44 4.25 -2.33 6.63
CA VAL A 44 5.17 -2.72 5.56
C VAL A 44 4.44 -3.53 4.48
N HIS A 45 4.94 -3.46 3.24
CA HIS A 45 4.52 -4.38 2.18
C HIS A 45 5.24 -5.73 2.38
N PRO A 46 4.52 -6.85 2.60
CA PRO A 46 5.14 -8.09 3.08
C PRO A 46 5.69 -9.00 1.97
N SER A 47 5.57 -8.63 0.70
CA SER A 47 5.91 -9.51 -0.42
C SER A 47 7.36 -9.38 -0.85
N ASP A 48 8.12 -10.47 -0.78
CA ASP A 48 9.47 -10.56 -1.35
C ASP A 48 9.46 -10.42 -2.88
N LEU A 49 8.43 -10.96 -3.54
CA LEU A 49 8.28 -10.85 -4.98
C LEU A 49 8.08 -9.39 -5.44
N ALA A 50 7.31 -8.59 -4.70
CA ALA A 50 7.11 -7.19 -5.06
C ALA A 50 8.43 -6.39 -5.05
N VAL A 51 9.34 -6.71 -4.12
CA VAL A 51 10.69 -6.13 -4.08
C VAL A 51 11.47 -6.51 -5.35
N ALA A 52 11.48 -7.80 -5.72
CA ALA A 52 12.15 -8.26 -6.93
C ALA A 52 11.57 -7.64 -8.20
N SER A 53 10.25 -7.57 -8.31
CA SER A 53 9.55 -6.98 -9.45
C SER A 53 9.85 -5.48 -9.61
N ALA A 54 9.94 -4.72 -8.53
CA ALA A 54 10.34 -3.31 -8.58
C ALA A 54 11.81 -3.15 -9.01
N ALA A 55 12.71 -3.97 -8.48
CA ALA A 55 14.14 -3.93 -8.81
C ALA A 55 14.44 -4.34 -10.27
N LEU A 56 13.61 -5.21 -10.86
CA LEU A 56 13.70 -5.64 -12.25
C LEU A 56 12.89 -4.77 -13.21
N GLU A 57 12.37 -3.62 -12.75
CA GLU A 57 11.55 -2.70 -13.56
C GLU A 57 10.34 -3.39 -14.22
N ALA A 58 9.76 -4.38 -13.55
CA ALA A 58 8.61 -5.11 -14.07
C ALA A 58 7.40 -4.18 -14.23
N VAL A 59 6.49 -4.59 -15.12
CA VAL A 59 5.26 -3.86 -15.43
C VAL A 59 4.05 -4.69 -15.03
N ALA A 60 3.18 -4.11 -14.18
CA ALA A 60 1.88 -4.68 -13.84
C ALA A 60 0.87 -4.37 -14.95
N LEU A 61 0.27 -5.42 -15.51
CA LEU A 61 -0.84 -5.31 -16.45
C LEU A 61 -2.15 -5.32 -15.67
N VAL A 62 -2.87 -4.19 -15.68
CA VAL A 62 -4.12 -4.03 -14.92
C VAL A 62 -5.29 -3.88 -15.88
N ALA A 63 -6.16 -4.89 -15.89
CA ALA A 63 -7.42 -4.83 -16.62
C ALA A 63 -8.44 -3.95 -15.88
N GLY A 64 -9.15 -3.11 -16.62
CA GLY A 64 -10.26 -2.30 -16.10
C GLY A 64 -11.31 -1.99 -17.16
N PRO A 65 -12.35 -1.23 -16.82
CA PRO A 65 -13.45 -0.90 -17.74
C PRO A 65 -13.01 -0.19 -19.02
N SER A 66 -11.87 0.50 -19.00
CA SER A 66 -11.30 1.24 -20.13
C SER A 66 -10.21 0.48 -20.89
N GLY A 67 -10.01 -0.82 -20.61
CA GLY A 67 -8.97 -1.66 -21.23
C GLY A 67 -7.84 -2.02 -20.27
N ILE A 68 -6.70 -2.43 -20.83
CA ILE A 68 -5.50 -2.83 -20.07
C ILE A 68 -4.57 -1.61 -19.91
N ARG A 69 -4.19 -1.33 -18.66
CA ARG A 69 -3.16 -0.35 -18.29
C ARG A 69 -1.85 -1.06 -17.95
N GLN A 70 -0.73 -0.40 -18.22
CA GLN A 70 0.60 -0.84 -17.85
C GLN A 70 1.15 0.09 -16.76
N ASP A 71 1.43 -0.46 -15.57
CA ASP A 71 1.98 0.30 -14.45
C ASP A 71 3.39 -0.19 -14.08
N PRO A 72 4.41 0.68 -14.05
CA PRO A 72 5.72 0.30 -13.53
C PRO A 72 5.61 -0.10 -12.05
N MET A 73 6.20 -1.25 -11.70
CA MET A 73 6.17 -1.77 -10.32
C MET A 73 6.82 -0.82 -9.31
N GLY A 74 7.82 -0.03 -9.74
CA GLY A 74 8.45 1.00 -8.91
C GLY A 74 7.51 2.12 -8.44
N SER A 75 6.38 2.31 -9.11
CA SER A 75 5.34 3.31 -8.75
C SER A 75 3.96 2.70 -8.54
N PHE A 76 3.85 1.37 -8.52
CA PHE A 76 2.56 0.67 -8.44
C PHE A 76 1.95 0.73 -7.04
N HIS A 77 2.80 0.58 -6.00
CA HIS A 77 2.41 0.71 -4.60
C HIS A 77 2.46 2.17 -4.17
N ARG A 78 1.42 2.61 -3.46
CA ARG A 78 1.31 3.98 -2.96
C ARG A 78 1.87 4.09 -1.56
N LEU A 79 2.50 5.23 -1.28
CA LEU A 79 2.82 5.61 0.09
C LEU A 79 1.52 5.85 0.89
N PRO A 80 1.52 5.56 2.20
CA PRO A 80 0.30 5.60 3.01
C PRO A 80 -0.38 6.98 3.08
N ALA A 81 0.34 8.08 2.81
CA ALA A 81 -0.16 9.47 2.66
C ALA A 81 -1.40 9.81 3.53
N GLU A 82 -2.34 10.61 3.01
CA GLU A 82 -3.57 10.99 3.73
C GLU A 82 -4.64 9.87 3.75
N ILE A 83 -4.55 8.86 2.87
CA ILE A 83 -5.57 7.80 2.77
C ILE A 83 -4.89 6.41 2.74
N PRO A 84 -4.55 5.84 3.91
CA PRO A 84 -3.79 4.58 3.97
C PRO A 84 -4.52 3.38 3.38
N ARG A 85 -5.84 3.45 3.24
CA ARG A 85 -6.68 2.40 2.62
C ARG A 85 -6.36 2.18 1.13
N GLN A 86 -5.78 3.17 0.45
CA GLN A 86 -5.46 3.08 -0.98
C GLN A 86 -4.00 2.64 -1.17
N GLU A 87 -3.77 1.33 -1.27
CA GLU A 87 -2.42 0.73 -1.33
C GLU A 87 -1.81 0.69 -2.73
N THR A 88 -2.64 0.70 -3.77
CA THR A 88 -2.19 0.61 -5.17
C THR A 88 -2.82 1.70 -6.02
N THR A 89 -2.23 1.96 -7.18
CA THR A 89 -2.83 2.84 -8.18
C THR A 89 -4.13 2.20 -8.71
N PRO A 90 -5.30 2.83 -8.48
CA PRO A 90 -6.58 2.25 -8.89
C PRO A 90 -6.67 2.20 -10.41
N ALA A 91 -7.46 1.25 -10.92
CA ALA A 91 -7.87 1.30 -12.31
C ALA A 91 -8.72 2.56 -12.50
N SER A 92 -8.18 3.57 -13.19
CA SER A 92 -8.92 4.79 -13.49
C SER A 92 -10.15 4.44 -14.34
N THR A 93 -11.33 4.89 -13.92
CA THR A 93 -12.52 4.90 -14.78
C THR A 93 -12.39 6.11 -15.71
N GLY A 94 -11.67 5.95 -16.82
CA GLY A 94 -11.51 7.00 -17.84
C GLY A 94 -10.52 8.11 -17.47
N GLY A 95 -9.35 8.08 -18.10
CA GLY A 95 -8.35 9.15 -18.01
C GLY A 95 -7.02 8.68 -18.55
N THR A 96 -6.81 8.83 -19.85
CA THR A 96 -5.55 8.53 -20.53
C THR A 96 -4.42 9.28 -19.83
N ARG A 97 -3.46 8.55 -19.26
CA ARG A 97 -2.14 9.11 -18.96
C ARG A 97 -1.10 8.28 -19.69
N THR A 98 -0.85 8.70 -20.92
CA THR A 98 0.30 8.31 -21.73
C THR A 98 1.18 9.54 -21.86
N THR A 99 2.39 9.48 -21.33
CA THR A 99 3.59 10.07 -21.93
C THR A 99 4.76 9.21 -21.51
#